data_AF-A0A1S3DJ40-F1
#
_entry.id   AF-A0A1S3DJ40-F1
#
_cell.length_a   1.000
_cell.length_b   1.000
_cell.length_c   1.000
_cell.angle_alpha   90.00
_cell.angle_beta   90.00
_cell.angle_gamma   90.00
#
_symmetry.space_group_name_H-M   'P 1'
#
loop_
_entity.id
_entity.type
_entity.pdbx_description
1 polymer ?
#
loop_
_entity_poly.entity_id
_entity_poly.type
_entity_poly.pdbx_seq_one_letter_code
_entity_poly.pdbx_strand_id
1 'polypeptide(L)'
;MNDDYDDEQTHRWDQDMVDVDSDGGDDPMENPQEVLNECLEKFSTPDYIMEPGIFSQLKRYFQAGGNPEQVIELLSQNYKAVAQMANLVAEWLILGGVNVTEVQAMVENHLKDMILKTFDPKKADTIFTEEGETPAWLTEMDDETLAVAGKFLIPMICS
;
A
#
# COMPACT_ATOMS: atom_id res chain seq x y z
N MET A 1 9.81 -47.25 -3.28
CA MET A 1 8.81 -47.47 -4.36
C MET A 1 7.46 -47.42 -3.67
N ASN A 2 6.66 -46.38 -3.74
CA ASN A 2 6.73 -45.10 -4.43
C ASN A 2 5.89 -44.12 -3.60
N ASP A 3 6.38 -42.90 -3.45
CA ASP A 3 5.71 -41.80 -2.75
C ASP A 3 4.44 -41.39 -3.47
N ASP A 4 3.33 -41.25 -2.74
CA ASP A 4 2.04 -40.77 -3.25
C ASP A 4 1.44 -39.81 -2.22
N TYR A 5 1.99 -38.59 -2.21
CA TYR A 5 1.46 -37.43 -1.48
C TYR A 5 1.68 -36.22 -2.39
N ASP A 6 0.78 -35.97 -3.34
CA ASP A 6 0.47 -34.65 -3.89
C ASP A 6 -0.56 -34.78 -5.01
N ASP A 7 -1.79 -34.29 -4.79
CA ASP A 7 -2.59 -33.69 -5.89
C ASP A 7 -3.89 -32.95 -5.46
N GLU A 8 -4.16 -32.72 -4.18
CA GLU A 8 -5.44 -32.11 -3.75
C GLU A 8 -5.38 -30.59 -3.45
N GLN A 9 -4.23 -29.92 -3.62
CA GLN A 9 -4.09 -28.49 -3.26
C GLN A 9 -4.10 -27.49 -4.42
N THR A 10 -4.05 -27.94 -5.68
CA THR A 10 -3.91 -27.03 -6.84
C THR A 10 -5.23 -26.46 -7.36
N HIS A 11 -6.39 -27.04 -7.04
CA HIS A 11 -7.67 -26.69 -7.67
C HIS A 11 -8.56 -25.67 -6.93
N ARG A 12 -8.11 -25.12 -5.79
CA ARG A 12 -8.97 -24.23 -4.97
C ARG A 12 -9.20 -22.84 -5.58
N TRP A 13 -8.41 -22.45 -6.58
CA TRP A 13 -8.44 -21.10 -7.17
C TRP A 13 -9.32 -21.01 -8.43
N ASP A 14 -9.75 -22.15 -8.99
CA ASP A 14 -10.53 -22.21 -10.23
C ASP A 14 -12.04 -22.04 -10.02
N GLN A 15 -12.56 -22.31 -8.82
CA GLN A 15 -14.00 -22.56 -8.64
C GLN A 15 -14.86 -21.31 -8.42
N ASP A 16 -14.27 -20.15 -8.08
CA ASP A 16 -15.04 -18.92 -7.74
C ASP A 16 -15.12 -17.88 -8.88
N MET A 17 -14.69 -18.22 -10.09
CA MET A 17 -14.71 -17.30 -11.25
C MET A 17 -15.87 -17.62 -12.18
N VAL A 18 -17.11 -17.31 -11.77
CA VAL A 18 -18.27 -17.34 -12.66
C VAL A 18 -18.91 -15.95 -12.72
N ASP A 19 -18.90 -15.40 -13.94
CA ASP A 19 -19.70 -14.27 -14.45
C ASP A 19 -19.54 -12.89 -13.79
N VAL A 20 -18.71 -12.04 -14.42
CA VAL A 20 -19.00 -10.61 -14.59
C VAL A 20 -18.58 -10.18 -15.99
N ASP A 21 -19.61 -10.03 -16.83
CA ASP A 21 -19.74 -9.18 -18.03
C ASP A 21 -18.54 -9.02 -18.99
N SER A 22 -18.67 -9.73 -20.10
CA SER A 22 -17.99 -9.46 -21.37
C SER A 22 -18.54 -8.15 -21.98
N ASP A 23 -17.96 -7.01 -21.63
CA ASP A 23 -18.12 -5.77 -22.41
C ASP A 23 -16.92 -5.59 -23.35
N GLY A 24 -17.19 -5.72 -24.65
CA GLY A 24 -16.19 -5.60 -25.71
C GLY A 24 -15.86 -4.13 -25.99
N GLY A 25 -14.90 -3.60 -25.26
CA GLY A 25 -14.17 -2.38 -25.60
C GLY A 25 -12.84 -2.74 -26.27
N ASP A 26 -12.63 -2.24 -27.49
CA ASP A 26 -11.40 -2.37 -28.29
C ASP A 26 -10.30 -1.47 -27.69
N ASP A 27 -9.86 -1.77 -26.46
CA ASP A 27 -8.66 -1.19 -25.88
C ASP A 27 -7.44 -1.74 -26.64
N PRO A 28 -6.45 -0.89 -27.02
CA PRO A 28 -5.24 -1.37 -27.65
C PRO A 28 -4.63 -2.42 -26.72
N MET A 29 -4.64 -3.68 -27.16
CA MET A 29 -4.18 -4.81 -26.36
C MET A 29 -2.77 -4.51 -25.85
N GLU A 30 -2.67 -4.15 -24.57
CA GLU A 30 -1.42 -3.73 -23.96
C GLU A 30 -0.38 -4.83 -24.19
N ASN A 31 0.82 -4.46 -24.63
CA ASN A 31 1.87 -5.43 -24.89
C ASN A 31 2.18 -6.17 -23.58
N PRO A 32 2.02 -7.51 -23.51
CA PRO A 32 2.23 -8.26 -22.28
C PRO A 32 3.61 -8.00 -21.67
N GLN A 33 4.62 -7.78 -22.49
CA GLN A 33 5.99 -7.50 -22.03
C GLN A 33 6.12 -6.15 -21.32
N GLU A 34 5.37 -5.13 -21.77
CA GLU A 34 5.36 -3.81 -21.15
C GLU A 34 4.64 -3.85 -19.80
N VAL A 35 3.51 -4.57 -19.74
CA VAL A 35 2.78 -4.81 -18.48
C VAL A 35 3.66 -5.50 -17.44
N LEU A 36 4.42 -6.51 -17.86
CA LEU A 36 5.35 -7.21 -16.96
C LEU A 36 6.41 -6.26 -16.40
N ASN A 37 7.06 -5.47 -17.26
CA ASN A 37 8.10 -4.54 -16.83
C ASN A 37 7.57 -3.48 -15.87
N GLU A 38 6.41 -2.89 -16.18
CA GLU A 38 5.77 -1.87 -15.33
C GLU A 38 5.42 -2.43 -13.95
N CYS A 39 4.88 -3.65 -13.89
CA CYS A 39 4.58 -4.32 -12.63
C CYS A 39 5.86 -4.62 -11.83
N LEU A 40 6.92 -5.10 -12.48
CA LEU A 40 8.20 -5.39 -11.83
C LEU A 40 8.87 -4.14 -11.26
N GLU A 41 8.81 -3.02 -11.97
CA GLU A 41 9.30 -1.73 -11.46
C GLU A 41 8.55 -1.34 -10.19
N LYS A 42 7.22 -1.45 -10.19
CA LYS A 42 6.37 -1.17 -9.03
C LYS A 42 6.69 -2.10 -7.85
N PHE A 43 6.77 -3.41 -8.06
CA PHE A 43 7.08 -4.39 -7.01
C PHE A 43 8.49 -4.21 -6.40
N SER A 44 9.39 -3.54 -7.13
CA SER A 44 10.73 -3.22 -6.65
C SER A 44 10.77 -1.98 -5.75
N THR A 45 9.66 -1.24 -5.63
CA THR A 45 9.61 -0.05 -4.77
C THR A 45 9.44 -0.44 -3.28
N PRO A 46 10.01 0.35 -2.35
CA PRO A 46 9.89 0.05 -0.92
C PRO A 46 8.44 -0.02 -0.46
N ASP A 47 8.13 -1.04 0.35
CA ASP A 47 6.82 -1.24 0.98
C ASP A 47 5.61 -1.30 0.01
N TYR A 48 5.82 -1.57 -1.29
CA TYR A 48 4.74 -1.63 -2.29
C TYR A 48 3.64 -2.66 -1.97
N ILE A 49 3.98 -3.69 -1.18
CA ILE A 49 3.02 -4.69 -0.69
C ILE A 49 1.89 -4.08 0.16
N MET A 50 2.09 -2.88 0.72
CA MET A 50 1.13 -2.16 1.55
C MET A 50 0.17 -1.27 0.74
N GLU A 51 0.42 -1.10 -0.57
CA GLU A 51 -0.42 -0.26 -1.42
C GLU A 51 -1.81 -0.88 -1.61
N PRO A 52 -2.90 -0.08 -1.53
CA PRO A 52 -4.27 -0.60 -1.61
C PRO A 52 -4.57 -1.30 -2.94
N GLY A 53 -3.82 -0.98 -4.01
CA GLY A 53 -3.97 -1.56 -5.34
C GLY A 53 -3.12 -2.80 -5.62
N ILE A 54 -2.38 -3.34 -4.63
CA ILE A 54 -1.42 -4.43 -4.85
C ILE A 54 -2.06 -5.66 -5.52
N PHE A 55 -3.26 -6.06 -5.09
CA PHE A 55 -3.95 -7.23 -5.63
C PHE A 55 -4.32 -7.08 -7.12
N SER A 56 -4.75 -5.89 -7.52
CA SER A 56 -5.04 -5.59 -8.93
C SER A 56 -3.78 -5.69 -9.79
N GLN A 57 -2.64 -5.21 -9.28
CA GLN A 57 -1.37 -5.30 -10.00
C GLN A 57 -0.81 -6.72 -10.06
N LEU A 58 -0.97 -7.51 -8.99
CA LEU A 58 -0.63 -8.94 -9.01
C LEU A 58 -1.45 -9.69 -10.05
N LYS A 59 -2.77 -9.44 -10.10
CA LYS A 59 -3.66 -10.05 -11.09
C LYS A 59 -3.22 -9.67 -12.51
N ARG A 60 -2.98 -8.39 -12.78
CA ARG A 60 -2.50 -7.89 -14.08
C ARG A 60 -1.16 -8.52 -14.48
N TYR A 61 -0.23 -8.66 -13.53
CA TYR A 61 1.07 -9.31 -13.76
C TYR A 61 0.94 -10.81 -14.10
N PHE A 62 0.09 -11.57 -13.39
CA PHE A 62 -0.12 -12.98 -13.69
C PHE A 62 -0.87 -13.21 -15.00
N GLN A 63 -1.83 -12.34 -15.34
CA GLN A 63 -2.54 -12.39 -16.62
C GLN A 63 -1.61 -12.13 -17.82
N ALA A 64 -0.55 -11.33 -17.62
CA ALA A 64 0.49 -11.10 -18.62
C ALA A 64 1.56 -12.22 -18.69
N GLY A 65 1.44 -13.28 -17.88
CA GLY A 65 2.37 -14.42 -17.86
C GLY A 65 3.57 -14.26 -16.89
N GLY A 66 3.45 -13.38 -15.90
CA GLY A 66 4.51 -13.11 -14.93
C GLY A 66 4.79 -14.26 -13.97
N ASN A 67 6.05 -14.42 -13.56
CA ASN A 67 6.49 -15.46 -12.62
C ASN A 67 6.13 -15.11 -11.15
N PRO A 68 5.33 -15.93 -10.44
CA PRO A 68 5.02 -15.77 -9.02
C PRO A 68 6.23 -15.70 -8.08
N GLU A 69 7.25 -16.53 -8.32
CA GLU A 69 8.44 -16.56 -7.45
C GLU A 69 9.18 -15.22 -7.47
N GLN A 70 9.29 -14.63 -8.66
CA GLN A 70 9.97 -13.35 -8.85
C GLN A 70 9.26 -12.20 -8.12
N VAL A 71 7.92 -12.14 -8.19
CA VAL A 71 7.18 -11.08 -7.47
C VAL A 71 7.23 -11.28 -5.96
N ILE A 72 7.18 -12.54 -5.49
CA ILE A 72 7.36 -12.84 -4.06
C ILE A 72 8.73 -12.38 -3.59
N GLU A 73 9.79 -12.66 -4.36
CA GLU A 73 11.15 -12.24 -4.04
C GLU A 73 11.26 -10.71 -3.98
N LEU A 74 10.77 -10.00 -5.01
CA LEU A 74 10.84 -8.54 -5.06
C LEU A 74 10.08 -7.87 -3.92
N LEU A 75 8.83 -8.29 -3.67
CA LEU A 75 8.03 -7.72 -2.58
C LEU A 75 8.66 -8.01 -1.22
N SER A 76 9.15 -9.23 -1.02
CA SER A 76 9.78 -9.63 0.26
C SER A 76 11.08 -8.87 0.53
N GLN A 77 11.91 -8.67 -0.49
CA GLN A 77 13.18 -7.95 -0.34
C GLN A 77 12.98 -6.44 -0.09
N ASN A 78 11.92 -5.87 -0.66
CA ASN A 78 11.64 -4.43 -0.57
C ASN A 78 10.67 -4.05 0.56
N TYR A 79 10.15 -5.01 1.30
CA TYR A 79 9.35 -4.76 2.49
C TYR A 79 10.23 -4.36 3.68
N LYS A 80 10.07 -3.13 4.17
CA LYS A 80 10.77 -2.56 5.33
C LYS A 80 9.91 -2.53 6.58
N ALA A 81 8.59 -2.47 6.43
CA ALA A 81 7.63 -2.59 7.52
C ALA A 81 7.80 -1.57 8.66
N VAL A 82 8.39 -0.40 8.39
CA VAL A 82 8.75 0.57 9.45
C VAL A 82 7.52 1.06 10.20
N ALA A 83 6.42 1.32 9.48
CA ALA A 83 5.16 1.72 10.08
C ALA A 83 4.62 0.62 11.02
N GLN A 84 4.57 -0.63 10.56
CA GLN A 84 4.08 -1.75 11.39
C GLN A 84 4.98 -2.04 12.59
N MET A 85 6.30 -1.86 12.45
CA MET A 85 7.22 -1.96 13.59
C MET A 85 6.99 -0.85 14.62
N ALA A 86 6.66 0.37 14.17
CA ALA A 86 6.31 1.46 15.08
C ALA A 86 5.05 1.15 15.88
N ASN A 87 4.04 0.55 15.24
CA ASN A 87 2.82 0.06 15.88
C ASN A 87 3.13 -0.94 17.00
N LEU A 88 3.94 -1.95 16.68
CA LEU A 88 4.30 -3.00 17.61
C LEU A 88 5.04 -2.45 18.83
N VAL A 89 5.98 -1.53 18.61
CA VAL A 89 6.70 -0.84 19.69
C VAL A 89 5.75 0.00 20.53
N ALA A 90 4.79 0.71 19.92
CA ALA A 90 3.78 1.48 20.63
C ALA A 90 2.93 0.58 21.56
N GLU A 91 2.46 -0.56 21.06
CA GLU A 91 1.73 -1.55 21.87
C GLU A 91 2.58 -2.08 23.03
N TRP A 92 3.85 -2.40 22.78
CA TRP A 92 4.76 -2.87 23.83
C TRP A 92 5.02 -1.81 24.90
N LEU A 93 5.11 -0.53 24.53
CA LEU A 93 5.23 0.57 25.49
C LEU A 93 3.99 0.66 26.37
N ILE A 94 2.80 0.53 25.78
CA ILE A 94 1.53 0.53 26.52
C ILE A 94 1.48 -0.68 27.48
N LEU A 95 1.83 -1.88 27.01
CA LEU A 95 1.93 -3.08 27.84
C LEU A 95 2.97 -2.94 28.97
N GLY A 96 4.06 -2.23 28.70
CA GLY A 96 5.10 -1.89 29.67
C GLY A 96 4.67 -0.86 30.73
N GLY A 97 3.44 -0.34 30.65
CA GLY A 97 2.86 0.58 31.62
C GLY A 97 3.00 2.06 31.27
N VAL A 98 3.48 2.40 30.06
CA VAL A 98 3.45 3.78 29.56
C VAL A 98 2.02 4.16 29.24
N ASN A 99 1.62 5.38 29.58
CA ASN A 99 0.26 5.84 29.30
C ASN A 99 0.04 5.97 27.79
N VAL A 100 -1.12 5.50 27.30
CA VAL A 100 -1.50 5.58 25.87
C VAL A 100 -1.41 7.03 25.35
N THR A 101 -1.79 8.01 26.16
CA THR A 101 -1.72 9.43 25.76
C THR A 101 -0.27 9.92 25.58
N GLU A 102 0.67 9.38 26.34
CA GLU A 102 2.10 9.70 26.21
C GLU A 102 2.69 9.04 24.97
N VAL A 103 2.32 7.78 24.69
CA VAL A 103 2.75 7.09 23.46
C VAL A 103 2.22 7.81 22.21
N GLN A 104 0.95 8.21 22.22
CA GLN A 104 0.36 9.01 21.16
C GLN A 104 1.12 10.34 20.96
N ALA A 105 1.40 11.06 22.05
CA ALA A 105 2.13 12.32 21.98
C ALA A 105 3.56 12.14 21.42
N MET A 106 4.25 11.04 21.75
CA MET A 106 5.57 10.74 21.19
C MET A 106 5.51 10.57 19.66
N VAL A 107 4.53 9.82 19.14
CA VAL A 107 4.36 9.62 17.70
C VAL A 107 3.98 10.92 17.01
N GLU A 108 3.01 11.67 17.53
CA GLU A 108 2.57 12.94 16.95
C GLU A 108 3.69 13.97 16.89
N ASN A 109 4.49 14.11 17.96
CA ASN A 109 5.60 15.05 17.99
C ASN A 109 6.70 14.65 17.00
N HIS A 110 6.98 13.34 16.87
CA HIS A 110 7.94 12.86 15.89
C HIS A 110 7.49 13.10 14.44
N LEU A 111 6.20 12.89 14.14
CA LEU A 111 5.63 13.21 12.82
C LEU A 111 5.69 14.70 12.52
N LYS A 112 5.35 15.57 13.49
CA LYS A 112 5.49 17.03 13.34
C LYS A 112 6.92 17.42 13.00
N ASP A 113 7.91 16.87 13.70
CA ASP A 113 9.32 17.12 13.44
C ASP A 113 9.76 16.65 12.05
N MET A 114 9.27 15.48 11.61
CA MET A 114 9.55 14.95 10.27
C MET A 114 8.97 15.83 9.17
N ILE A 115 7.72 16.29 9.32
CA ILE A 115 7.07 17.21 8.38
C ILE A 115 7.85 18.51 8.32
N LEU A 116 8.16 19.15 9.45
CA LEU A 116 8.89 20.42 9.48
C LEU A 116 10.28 20.34 8.83
N LYS A 117 10.96 19.18 8.94
CA LYS A 117 12.29 18.99 8.34
C LYS A 117 12.26 18.71 6.85
N THR A 118 11.21 18.06 6.36
CA THR A 118 11.16 17.50 5.00
C THR A 118 10.23 18.30 4.08
N PHE A 119 9.35 19.12 4.65
CA PHE A 119 8.43 19.98 3.91
C PHE A 119 9.19 21.16 3.30
N ASP A 120 9.16 21.25 1.97
CA ASP A 120 9.69 22.38 1.21
C ASP A 120 8.53 23.30 0.81
N PRO A 121 8.34 24.44 1.49
CA PRO A 121 7.22 25.34 1.22
C PRO A 121 7.22 25.85 -0.23
N LYS A 122 8.38 25.96 -0.88
CA LYS A 122 8.45 26.46 -2.26
C LYS A 122 7.91 25.46 -3.28
N LYS A 123 8.11 24.16 -3.03
CA LYS A 123 7.52 23.09 -3.87
C LYS A 123 6.01 23.03 -3.72
N ALA A 124 5.52 23.20 -2.49
CA ALA A 124 4.08 23.29 -2.22
C ALA A 124 3.47 24.52 -2.90
N ASP A 125 4.07 25.70 -2.74
CA ASP A 125 3.59 26.94 -3.35
C ASP A 125 3.51 26.84 -4.88
N THR A 126 4.44 26.14 -5.53
CA THR A 126 4.44 25.94 -6.99
C THR A 126 3.18 25.19 -7.45
N ILE A 127 2.76 24.16 -6.71
CA ILE A 127 1.52 23.40 -6.96
C ILE A 127 0.28 24.29 -6.79
N PHE A 128 0.26 25.17 -5.78
CA PHE A 128 -0.87 26.08 -5.55
C PHE A 128 -0.91 27.28 -6.52
N THR A 129 0.21 27.65 -7.15
CA THR A 129 0.27 28.77 -8.10
C THR A 129 0.00 28.39 -9.56
N GLU A 130 0.23 27.14 -9.98
CA GLU A 130 -0.03 26.73 -11.37
C GLU A 130 -1.51 26.42 -11.65
N GLU A 131 -2.30 26.03 -10.64
CA GLU A 131 -3.75 25.77 -10.79
C GLU A 131 -4.66 26.94 -10.37
N GLY A 132 -4.12 28.03 -9.81
CA GLY A 132 -4.85 29.27 -9.53
C GLY A 132 -5.93 29.20 -8.43
N GLU A 133 -6.33 28.01 -8.00
CA GLU A 133 -7.29 27.77 -6.92
C GLU A 133 -6.72 26.76 -5.93
N THR A 134 -6.97 26.98 -4.64
CA THR A 134 -6.70 25.99 -3.60
C THR A 134 -7.53 24.73 -3.91
N PRO A 135 -6.91 23.56 -4.13
CA PRO A 135 -7.63 22.34 -4.43
C PRO A 135 -8.66 21.99 -3.35
N ALA A 136 -9.83 21.50 -3.76
CA ALA A 136 -10.95 21.19 -2.86
C ALA A 136 -10.56 20.19 -1.75
N TRP A 137 -9.68 19.22 -2.06
CA TRP A 137 -9.17 18.25 -1.09
C TRP A 137 -8.46 18.90 0.10
N LEU A 138 -7.82 20.07 -0.07
CA LEU A 138 -7.16 20.78 1.03
C LEU A 138 -8.19 21.40 2.00
N THR A 139 -9.34 21.84 1.49
CA THR A 139 -10.45 22.36 2.32
C THR A 139 -11.18 21.20 3.01
N GLU A 140 -11.29 20.05 2.34
CA GLU A 140 -11.79 18.80 2.93
C GLU A 140 -10.81 18.22 3.97
N MET A 141 -9.52 18.58 3.90
CA MET A 141 -8.52 18.13 4.87
C MET A 141 -8.69 18.73 6.26
N ASP A 142 -9.18 19.97 6.37
CA ASP A 142 -9.32 20.66 7.65
C ASP A 142 -10.44 20.06 8.53
N ASP A 143 -11.50 19.48 7.93
CA ASP A 143 -12.65 18.93 8.65
C ASP A 143 -12.74 17.40 8.62
N GLU A 144 -12.47 16.74 7.48
CA GLU A 144 -12.57 15.28 7.38
C GLU A 144 -11.22 14.61 7.63
N THR A 145 -10.09 15.19 7.22
CA THR A 145 -8.81 14.46 7.24
C THR A 145 -8.11 14.48 8.59
N LEU A 146 -8.38 15.38 9.53
CA LEU A 146 -7.89 15.19 10.91
C LEU A 146 -8.72 14.15 11.69
N ALA A 147 -10.01 14.07 11.40
CA ALA A 147 -10.89 13.05 11.98
C ALA A 147 -10.67 11.67 11.33
N VAL A 148 -10.41 11.62 10.02
CA VAL A 148 -10.08 10.42 9.22
C VAL A 148 -8.62 10.05 9.41
N ALA A 149 -7.66 10.97 9.49
CA ALA A 149 -6.29 10.62 9.92
C ALA A 149 -6.30 10.11 11.37
N GLY A 150 -7.05 10.74 12.29
CA GLY A 150 -7.26 10.18 13.63
C GLY A 150 -8.00 8.83 13.62
N LYS A 151 -8.92 8.59 12.69
CA LYS A 151 -9.69 7.33 12.57
C LYS A 151 -9.12 6.29 11.61
N PHE A 152 -8.10 6.61 10.81
CA PHE A 152 -7.45 5.73 9.85
C PHE A 152 -5.97 5.60 10.14
N LEU A 153 -5.22 6.65 10.53
CA LEU A 153 -3.88 6.41 11.06
C LEU A 153 -3.95 5.59 12.35
N ILE A 154 -4.92 5.79 13.25
CA ILE A 154 -4.95 4.98 14.49
C ILE A 154 -5.24 3.48 14.22
N PRO A 155 -6.23 3.06 13.41
CA PRO A 155 -6.41 1.64 13.08
C PRO A 155 -5.54 1.12 11.92
N MET A 156 -4.90 1.95 11.10
CA MET A 156 -3.80 1.51 10.20
C MET A 156 -2.48 1.37 10.96
N ILE A 157 -2.39 1.99 12.15
CA ILE A 157 -1.35 1.80 13.16
C ILE A 157 -1.75 0.71 14.18
N CYS A 158 -3.01 0.30 14.28
CA CYS A 158 -3.46 -0.66 15.30
C CYS A 158 -4.36 -1.78 14.77
N SER A 159 -4.23 -2.17 13.49
CA SER A 159 -4.84 -3.38 12.94
C SER A 159 -3.97 -4.04 11.87
#